data_AF-A0A496VHC6-F1
#
_entry.id   AF-A0A496VHC6-F1
#
_cell.length_a   1.000
_cell.length_b   1.000
_cell.length_c   1.000
_cell.angle_alpha   90.00
_cell.angle_beta   90.00
_cell.angle_gamma   90.00
#
_symmetry.space_group_name_H-M   'P 1'
#
loop_
_entity.id
_entity.type
_entity.pdbx_description
1 polymer ?
#
loop_
_entity_poly.entity_id
_entity_poly.type
_entity_poly.pdbx_seq_one_letter_code
_entity_poly.pdbx_strand_id
1 'polypeptide(L)'
;MVHLKTVLEVTEKFGIEEADATNFISTLKFEVLEMDITRLKKRLSEKASFVSEEAVCERIISRILERLDDHYTDFLVWSHIAYNVDEKNDLAGRPDFLVAPKTKQGRMDVP
;
A
#
# COMPACT_ATOMS: atom_id res chain seq x y z
N MET A 1 8.35 -31.30 8.93
CA MET A 1 8.05 -29.92 8.51
C MET A 1 8.86 -29.67 7.23
N VAL A 2 8.22 -29.48 6.08
CA VAL A 2 8.95 -29.29 4.81
C VAL A 2 9.39 -27.83 4.75
N HIS A 3 10.70 -27.60 4.69
CA HIS A 3 11.28 -26.27 4.64
C HIS A 3 11.55 -25.92 3.17
N LEU A 4 10.70 -25.07 2.59
CA LEU A 4 10.81 -24.58 1.21
C LEU A 4 11.68 -23.33 1.23
N LYS A 5 12.77 -23.33 0.47
CA LYS A 5 13.79 -22.29 0.46
C LYS A 5 13.74 -21.41 -0.79
N THR A 6 13.11 -21.89 -1.86
CA THR A 6 13.06 -21.18 -3.14
C THR A 6 11.64 -21.12 -3.68
N VAL A 7 11.37 -20.09 -4.51
CA VAL A 7 10.08 -19.94 -5.21
C VAL A 7 9.80 -21.17 -6.07
N LEU A 8 10.82 -21.73 -6.71
CA LEU A 8 10.71 -22.92 -7.56
C LEU A 8 10.24 -24.16 -6.76
N GLU A 9 10.78 -24.38 -5.56
CA GLU A 9 10.36 -25.48 -4.69
C GLU A 9 8.89 -25.33 -4.25
N VAL A 10 8.41 -24.09 -4.10
CA VAL A 10 7.00 -23.80 -3.80
C VAL A 10 6.13 -24.09 -5.02
N THR A 11 6.52 -23.61 -6.21
CA THR A 11 5.72 -23.78 -7.42
C THR A 11 5.58 -25.24 -7.82
N GLU A 12 6.66 -26.03 -7.76
CA GLU A 12 6.64 -27.46 -8.08
C GLU A 12 5.78 -28.26 -7.10
N LYS A 13 5.90 -27.99 -5.79
CA LYS A 13 5.18 -28.75 -4.77
C LYS A 13 3.67 -28.49 -4.81
N PHE A 14 3.26 -27.26 -5.07
CA PHE A 14 1.86 -26.85 -5.04
C PHE A 14 1.20 -26.80 -6.42
N GLY A 15 1.93 -27.19 -7.48
CA GLY A 15 1.41 -27.14 -8.85
C GLY A 15 1.01 -25.72 -9.27
N ILE A 16 1.75 -24.71 -8.79
CA ILE A 16 1.50 -23.31 -9.14
C ILE A 16 2.17 -23.07 -10.48
N GLU A 17 1.37 -22.84 -11.51
CA GLU A 17 1.84 -22.43 -12.82
C GLU A 17 2.12 -20.92 -12.82
N GLU A 18 3.22 -20.52 -13.44
CA GLU A 18 3.49 -19.11 -13.69
C GLU A 18 2.45 -18.61 -14.70
N ALA A 19 1.52 -17.77 -14.24
CA ALA A 19 0.56 -17.16 -15.15
C ALA A 19 1.32 -16.27 -16.15
N ASP A 20 0.87 -16.24 -17.41
CA ASP A 20 1.36 -15.26 -18.40
C ASP A 20 1.41 -13.86 -17.77
N ALA A 21 2.36 -13.02 -18.21
CA ALA A 21 2.58 -11.66 -17.72
C ALA A 21 1.40 -10.67 -17.98
N THR A 22 0.20 -11.19 -18.16
CA THR A 22 -1.05 -10.45 -18.03
C THR A 22 -1.24 -9.98 -16.59
N ASN A 23 -1.33 -8.65 -16.43
CA ASN A 23 -1.76 -8.06 -15.16
C ASN A 23 -3.09 -8.70 -14.74
N PHE A 24 -3.08 -9.42 -13.63
CA PHE A 24 -4.28 -10.00 -13.01
C PHE A 24 -5.20 -8.94 -12.38
N ILE A 25 -4.80 -7.67 -12.44
CA ILE A 25 -5.48 -6.52 -11.85
C ILE A 25 -5.88 -5.57 -12.97
N SER A 26 -7.14 -5.15 -12.99
CA SER A 26 -7.62 -4.06 -13.84
C SER A 26 -7.03 -2.73 -13.38
N THR A 27 -6.52 -1.93 -14.31
CA THR A 27 -6.00 -0.60 -14.00
C THR A 27 -7.08 0.47 -14.18
N LEU A 28 -7.18 1.37 -13.21
CA LEU A 28 -8.02 2.56 -13.33
C LEU A 28 -7.22 3.70 -13.96
N LYS A 29 -7.87 4.51 -14.81
CA LYS A 29 -7.23 5.70 -15.37
C LYS A 29 -7.10 6.76 -14.27
N PHE A 30 -5.88 7.24 -14.07
CA PHE A 30 -5.54 8.25 -13.09
C PHE A 30 -4.69 9.33 -13.75
N GLU A 31 -5.19 10.56 -13.78
CA GLU A 31 -4.47 11.70 -14.33
C GLU A 31 -3.82 12.50 -13.20
N VAL A 32 -2.50 12.66 -13.25
CA VAL A 32 -1.72 13.38 -12.24
C VAL A 32 -1.21 14.68 -12.85
N LEU A 33 -1.38 15.78 -12.13
CA LEU A 33 -0.83 17.07 -12.53
C LEU A 33 0.71 17.00 -12.61
N GLU A 34 1.28 17.59 -13.65
CA GLU A 34 2.74 17.59 -13.87
C GLU A 34 3.51 18.21 -12.70
N MET A 35 2.91 19.20 -12.03
CA MET A 35 3.47 19.82 -10.83
C MET A 35 3.67 18.80 -9.70
N ASP A 36 2.72 17.88 -9.50
CA ASP A 36 2.79 16.86 -8.45
C ASP A 36 3.84 15.80 -8.78
N ILE A 37 3.94 15.40 -10.05
CA ILE A 37 5.00 14.51 -10.53
C ILE A 37 6.38 15.16 -10.31
N THR A 38 6.52 16.44 -10.65
CA THR A 38 7.78 17.19 -10.48
C THR A 38 8.17 17.27 -9.00
N ARG A 39 7.21 17.56 -8.12
CA ARG A 39 7.42 17.58 -6.67
C ARG A 39 7.85 16.21 -6.13
N LEU A 40 7.21 15.13 -6.58
CA LEU A 40 7.56 13.77 -6.17
C LEU A 40 8.98 13.40 -6.63
N LYS A 41 9.33 13.69 -7.90
CA LYS A 41 10.67 13.49 -8.45
C LYS A 41 11.74 14.22 -7.63
N LYS A 42 11.47 15.46 -7.22
CA LYS A 42 12.38 16.20 -6.35
C LYS A 42 12.61 15.45 -5.04
N ARG A 43 11.56 14.99 -4.36
CA ARG A 43 11.67 14.24 -3.10
C ARG A 43 12.42 12.93 -3.27
N LEU A 44 12.18 12.21 -4.37
CA LEU A 44 12.90 10.98 -4.72
C LEU A 44 14.40 11.20 -4.98
N SER A 45 14.82 12.42 -5.33
CA SER A 45 16.24 12.75 -5.50
C SER A 45 16.95 13.15 -4.20
N GLU A 46 16.19 13.45 -3.15
CA GLU A 46 16.72 13.91 -1.86
C GLU A 46 17.06 12.73 -0.96
N LYS A 47 18.34 12.60 -0.57
CA LYS A 47 18.78 11.55 0.38
C LYS A 47 17.98 11.56 1.69
N ALA A 48 17.54 12.75 2.12
CA ALA A 48 16.69 12.93 3.30
C ALA A 48 15.37 12.15 3.23
N SER A 49 14.90 11.77 2.03
CA SER A 49 13.69 10.96 1.86
C SER A 49 13.89 9.48 2.16
N PHE A 50 15.13 9.02 2.34
CA PHE A 50 15.49 7.61 2.52
C PHE A 50 16.28 7.37 3.81
N VAL A 51 16.25 8.31 4.75
CA VAL A 51 17.02 8.21 6.02
C VAL A 51 16.39 7.25 7.03
N SER A 52 15.08 7.01 6.92
CA SER A 52 14.34 6.04 7.73
C SER A 52 13.08 5.59 6.98
N GLU A 53 12.44 4.56 7.50
CA GLU A 53 11.13 4.09 7.02
C GLU A 53 10.08 5.21 7.11
N GLU A 54 10.03 5.91 8.24
CA GLU A 54 9.10 7.02 8.45
C GLU A 54 9.36 8.16 7.45
N ALA A 55 10.62 8.43 7.11
CA ALA A 55 10.94 9.42 6.10
C ALA A 55 10.42 9.01 4.71
N VAL A 56 10.52 7.72 4.36
CA VAL A 56 9.97 7.18 3.11
C VAL A 56 8.44 7.26 3.14
N CYS A 57 7.80 6.82 4.22
CA CYS A 57 6.36 6.88 4.43
C CYS A 57 5.83 8.31 4.26
N GLU A 58 6.41 9.28 4.95
CA GLU A 58 5.88 10.66 5.00
C GLU A 58 6.30 11.56 3.83
N ARG A 59 7.44 11.27 3.20
CA ARG A 59 7.95 12.11 2.10
C ARG A 59 7.61 11.54 0.73
N ILE A 60 7.42 10.23 0.60
CA ILE A 60 7.19 9.59 -0.70
C ILE A 60 5.79 8.96 -0.71
N ILE A 61 5.54 7.98 0.15
CA ILE A 61 4.34 7.14 0.07
C ILE A 61 3.07 7.95 0.32
N SER A 62 3.01 8.72 1.40
CA SER A 62 1.84 9.56 1.73
C SER A 62 1.51 10.53 0.62
N ARG A 63 2.51 11.09 -0.07
CA ARG A 63 2.31 12.03 -1.19
C ARG A 63 1.70 11.38 -2.42
N ILE A 64 1.95 10.10 -2.63
CA ILE A 64 1.30 9.31 -3.69
C ILE A 64 -0.13 9.00 -3.27
N LEU A 65 -0.30 8.46 -2.05
CA LEU A 65 -1.60 8.06 -1.53
C LEU A 65 -2.60 9.23 -1.44
N GLU A 66 -2.15 10.42 -1.01
CA GLU A 66 -2.95 11.64 -0.99
C GLU A 66 -3.53 11.98 -2.38
N ARG A 67 -2.78 11.76 -3.47
CA ARG A 67 -3.30 12.04 -4.83
C ARG A 67 -4.35 11.04 -5.26
N LEU A 68 -4.28 9.81 -4.76
CA LEU A 68 -5.30 8.79 -5.00
C LEU A 68 -6.57 9.09 -4.20
N ASP A 69 -6.43 9.50 -2.93
CA ASP A 69 -7.53 9.95 -2.07
C ASP A 69 -8.28 11.14 -2.68
N ASP A 70 -7.56 12.15 -3.18
CA ASP A 70 -8.13 13.31 -3.88
C ASP A 70 -8.97 12.92 -5.11
N HIS A 71 -8.69 11.77 -5.73
CA HIS A 71 -9.28 11.36 -7.02
C HIS A 71 -10.38 10.28 -6.88
N TYR A 72 -10.37 9.49 -5.81
CA TYR A 72 -11.28 8.37 -5.63
C TYR A 72 -11.97 8.45 -4.27
N THR A 73 -13.29 8.67 -4.27
CA THR A 73 -14.09 8.89 -3.05
C THR A 73 -14.02 7.74 -2.05
N ASP A 74 -13.82 6.51 -2.52
CA ASP A 74 -13.72 5.31 -1.68
C ASP A 74 -12.25 4.96 -1.32
N PHE A 75 -11.28 5.79 -1.70
CA PHE A 75 -9.84 5.61 -1.44
C PHE A 75 -9.36 6.50 -0.30
N LEU A 76 -10.11 6.57 0.79
CA LEU A 76 -9.70 7.38 1.95
C LEU A 76 -8.49 6.74 2.64
N VAL A 77 -7.45 7.53 2.87
CA VAL A 77 -6.19 7.07 3.45
C VAL A 77 -6.15 7.39 4.94
N TRP A 78 -6.01 6.34 5.75
CA TRP A 78 -5.91 6.40 7.21
C TRP A 78 -4.49 6.11 7.63
N SER A 79 -3.79 7.10 8.18
CA SER A 79 -2.37 6.97 8.54
C SER A 79 -2.19 6.69 10.03
N HIS A 80 -1.33 5.72 10.35
CA HIS A 80 -0.91 5.38 11.71
C HIS A 80 -2.09 5.15 12.66
N ILE A 81 -3.11 4.40 12.25
CA ILE A 81 -4.24 4.03 13.11
C ILE A 81 -4.13 2.58 13.57
N ALA A 82 -4.63 2.27 14.78
CA ALA A 82 -4.68 0.90 15.25
C ALA A 82 -5.74 0.11 14.46
N TYR A 83 -5.41 -1.10 14.05
CA TYR A 83 -6.31 -2.01 13.37
C TYR A 83 -6.12 -3.42 13.93
N ASN A 84 -7.09 -3.82 14.75
CA ASN A 84 -7.06 -5.08 15.50
C ASN A 84 -8.22 -5.95 15.00
N VAL A 85 -7.92 -6.86 14.08
CA VAL A 85 -8.89 -7.78 13.49
C VAL A 85 -9.12 -8.96 14.42
N ASP A 86 -8.03 -9.57 14.91
CA ASP A 86 -8.07 -10.70 15.82
C ASP A 86 -6.79 -10.75 16.67
N GLU A 87 -6.83 -10.11 17.84
CA GLU A 87 -5.70 -10.06 18.78
C GLU A 87 -5.27 -11.46 19.26
N LYS A 88 -6.19 -12.44 19.27
CA LYS A 88 -5.86 -13.79 19.74
C LYS A 88 -5.00 -14.56 18.75
N ASN A 89 -5.06 -14.19 17.47
CA ASN A 89 -4.32 -14.80 16.38
C ASN A 89 -3.22 -13.88 15.83
N ASP A 90 -2.78 -12.88 16.61
CA ASP A 90 -1.74 -11.91 16.24
C ASP A 90 -2.07 -11.09 14.97
N LEU A 91 -3.37 -10.91 14.69
CA LEU A 91 -3.88 -10.07 13.61
C LEU A 91 -4.26 -8.69 14.16
N ALA A 92 -3.29 -8.05 14.81
CA ALA A 92 -3.45 -6.74 15.43
C ALA A 92 -2.17 -5.91 15.28
N GLY A 93 -2.33 -4.59 15.13
CA GLY A 93 -1.18 -3.71 14.97
C GLY A 93 -1.54 -2.30 14.56
N ARG A 94 -0.50 -1.55 14.19
CA ARG A 94 -0.60 -0.17 13.72
C ARG A 94 0.11 -0.07 12.37
N PRO A 95 -0.58 -0.35 11.26
CA PRO A 95 -0.01 -0.13 9.93
C PRO A 95 0.27 1.35 9.70
N ASP A 96 1.26 1.66 8.86
CA ASP A 96 1.60 3.03 8.47
C ASP A 96 0.43 3.72 7.74
N PHE A 97 -0.24 2.95 6.87
CA PHE A 97 -1.37 3.39 6.09
C PHE A 97 -2.40 2.26 5.93
N LEU A 98 -3.68 2.63 5.99
CA LEU A 98 -4.82 1.81 5.61
C LEU A 98 -5.65 2.57 4.59
N VAL A 99 -6.20 1.86 3.61
CA VAL A 99 -7.17 2.41 2.66
C VAL A 99 -8.51 1.80 2.99
N ALA A 100 -9.49 2.63 3.34
CA ALA A 100 -10.81 2.17 3.74
C ALA A 100 -11.83 3.30 3.58
N PRO A 101 -13.10 3.02 3.26
CA PRO A 101 -14.14 4.04 3.26
C PRO A 101 -14.40 4.57 4.68
N LYS A 102 -15.17 5.67 4.77
CA LYS A 102 -15.63 6.20 6.05
C LYS A 102 -17.08 5.77 6.33
N THR A 103 -17.35 5.46 7.59
CA THR A 103 -18.70 5.30 8.12
C THR A 103 -19.49 6.62 8.05
N LYS A 104 -20.82 6.57 8.25
CA LYS A 104 -21.66 7.78 8.33
C LYS A 104 -21.22 8.77 9.41
N GLN A 105 -20.51 8.28 10.44
CA GLN A 105 -19.98 9.06 11.55
C GLN A 105 -18.56 9.58 11.30
N GLY A 106 -17.99 9.36 10.11
CA GLY A 106 -16.67 9.85 9.73
C GLY A 106 -15.49 9.08 10.33
N ARG A 107 -15.71 7.87 10.83
CA ARG A 107 -14.65 6.95 11.29
C ARG A 107 -14.26 5.98 10.18
N MET A 108 -13.07 5.40 10.26
CA MET A 108 -12.64 4.32 9.37
C MET A 108 -13.65 3.17 9.44
N ASP A 109 -14.12 2.72 8.28
CA ASP A 109 -14.89 1.48 8.14
C ASP A 109 -13.93 0.29 7.92
N VAL A 110 -14.46 -0.88 7.59
CA VAL A 110 -13.62 -2.03 7.24
C VAL A 110 -12.85 -1.75 5.92
N PRO A 111 -11.51 -1.90 5.89
CA PRO A 111 -10.69 -1.82 4.68
C PRO A 111 -11.08 -2.82 3.58
#